data_AF-A0AAE1F3C7-F1
#
_entry.id   AF-A0AAE1F3C7-F1
#
_cell.length_a   1.000
_cell.length_b   1.000
_cell.length_c   1.000
_cell.angle_alpha   90.00
_cell.angle_beta   90.00
_cell.angle_gamma   90.00
#
_symmetry.space_group_name_H-M   'P 1'
#
loop_
_entity.id
_entity.type
_entity.pdbx_description
1 polymer ?
#
loop_
_entity_poly.entity_id
_entity_poly.type
_entity_poly.pdbx_seq_one_letter_code
_entity_poly.pdbx_strand_id
1 'polypeptide(L)'
;MSNDSASTNNQSEEYDEPTIESDPEEESRADPDEGLIENLVILDPNAVEVDLNHRRIAKIENLEALTCVETLCLRWNLIKKIENLHTLSMLKELELYDNQINVIENLSSLVNLEVLDISFNRIRKIENLDGMTKLKKLFLCANKISRVENVNHLKSLELLELGDNKIRVIENLDGLTNLKSIFLGKNKITKLQNLDSLINLEILGVQSNRITKLDGLGRLVNLEQLYCSHNGIMALEGLDNNVRLQTLDMAVNRIKKIENVSHLTELEEFWFNGNQISDWNDLEQLENAKGLMQHSVDKH
;
A
#
# COMPACT_ATOMS: atom_id res chain seq x y z
N MET A 1 -57.07 -8.82 36.01
CA MET A 1 -57.22 -7.93 34.84
C MET A 1 -56.14 -6.87 34.98
N SER A 2 -54.93 -7.06 34.48
CA SER A 2 -54.48 -7.04 33.08
C SER A 2 -53.67 -5.76 32.84
N ASN A 3 -52.48 -5.97 32.27
CA ASN A 3 -51.66 -5.08 31.45
C ASN A 3 -50.64 -4.15 32.13
N ASP A 4 -49.40 -4.66 32.19
CA ASP A 4 -48.28 -4.25 31.34
C ASP A 4 -48.32 -2.83 30.73
N SER A 5 -47.31 -2.04 31.08
CA SER A 5 -46.64 -1.17 30.11
C SER A 5 -45.13 -1.15 30.39
N ALA A 6 -44.40 -1.73 29.43
CA ALA A 6 -42.95 -1.76 29.38
C ALA A 6 -42.40 -0.35 29.13
N SER A 7 -41.39 0.03 29.90
CA SER A 7 -40.56 1.21 29.64
C SER A 7 -39.43 0.80 28.70
N THR A 8 -39.53 1.14 27.42
CA THR A 8 -38.40 1.09 26.48
C THR A 8 -37.59 2.37 26.59
N ASN A 9 -36.41 2.25 27.18
CA ASN A 9 -35.41 3.30 27.26
C ASN A 9 -34.56 3.24 25.97
N ASN A 10 -34.87 4.11 25.00
CA ASN A 10 -34.03 4.32 23.81
C ASN A 10 -32.84 5.19 24.22
N GLN A 11 -31.69 4.58 24.49
CA GLN A 11 -30.40 5.27 24.42
C GLN A 11 -29.89 5.15 22.98
N SER A 12 -30.01 6.24 22.24
CA SER A 12 -29.27 6.45 21.00
C SER A 12 -27.79 6.59 21.35
N GLU A 13 -26.97 5.63 20.93
CA GLU A 13 -25.53 5.75 20.90
C GLU A 13 -25.16 6.86 19.90
N GLU A 14 -24.73 8.00 20.45
CA GLU A 14 -24.15 9.12 19.71
C GLU A 14 -22.80 8.64 19.16
N TYR A 15 -22.69 8.55 17.84
CA TYR A 15 -21.44 8.33 17.14
C TYR A 15 -20.61 9.62 17.26
N ASP A 16 -19.56 9.60 18.06
CA ASP A 16 -18.55 10.66 18.11
C ASP A 16 -17.91 10.82 16.72
N GLU A 17 -18.23 11.94 16.05
CA GLU A 17 -17.50 12.39 14.86
C GLU A 17 -16.02 12.61 15.22
N PRO A 18 -15.06 12.11 14.42
CA PRO A 18 -13.66 12.35 14.70
C PRO A 18 -13.34 13.83 14.47
N THR A 19 -13.04 14.54 15.56
CA THR A 19 -12.48 15.89 15.55
C THR A 19 -11.26 15.94 14.65
N ILE A 20 -11.34 16.78 13.63
CA ILE A 20 -10.21 17.15 12.76
C ILE A 20 -9.25 17.96 13.63
N GLU A 21 -8.29 17.29 14.26
CA GLU A 21 -7.11 17.96 14.78
C GLU A 21 -6.30 18.43 13.56
N SER A 22 -6.46 19.71 13.24
CA SER A 22 -5.58 20.44 12.34
C SER A 22 -4.19 20.49 12.99
N ASP A 23 -3.25 19.74 12.43
CA ASP A 23 -1.84 19.79 12.78
C ASP A 23 -1.32 21.23 12.60
N PRO A 24 -0.92 21.97 13.67
CA PRO A 24 -0.63 23.41 13.57
C PRO A 24 0.75 23.75 12.97
N GLU A 25 1.51 22.78 12.45
CA GLU A 25 2.91 22.99 12.05
C GLU A 25 3.18 23.04 10.52
N GLU A 26 2.18 23.33 9.68
CA GLU A 26 2.39 23.59 8.24
C GLU A 26 2.24 25.07 7.83
N GLU A 27 2.61 26.01 8.71
CA GLU A 27 2.84 27.40 8.31
C GLU A 27 4.31 27.66 7.94
N SER A 28 4.52 27.85 6.63
CA SER A 28 5.62 28.56 5.98
C SER A 28 7.05 28.33 6.51
N ARG A 29 7.65 27.18 6.18
CA ARG A 29 9.07 27.17 5.86
C ARG A 29 9.20 27.44 4.37
N ALA A 30 9.61 28.66 4.01
CA ALA A 30 10.08 28.94 2.66
C ALA A 30 11.21 27.95 2.34
N ASP A 31 11.01 27.19 1.28
CA ASP A 31 11.98 26.21 0.81
C ASP A 31 13.23 26.98 0.34
N PRO A 32 14.44 26.73 0.88
CA PRO A 32 15.63 27.53 0.56
C PRO A 32 16.12 27.41 -0.90
N ASP A 33 15.48 26.57 -1.69
CA ASP A 33 15.83 26.31 -3.08
C ASP A 33 14.91 27.08 -4.05
N GLU A 34 14.99 28.42 -4.05
CA GLU A 34 14.49 29.26 -5.14
C GLU A 34 15.50 29.30 -6.31
N GLY A 35 15.87 28.13 -6.82
CA GLY A 35 16.54 28.02 -8.11
C GLY A 35 15.55 28.19 -9.26
N LEU A 36 16.08 28.47 -10.45
CA LEU A 36 15.30 28.71 -11.67
C LEU A 36 14.39 27.50 -11.96
N ILE A 37 13.08 27.72 -12.01
CA ILE A 37 12.10 26.75 -12.50
C ILE A 37 12.37 26.53 -14.00
N GLU A 38 12.50 25.27 -14.42
CA GLU A 38 12.68 24.93 -15.84
C GLU A 38 11.32 24.91 -16.54
N ASN A 39 11.23 25.63 -17.66
CA ASN A 39 10.07 25.55 -18.54
C ASN A 39 10.16 24.27 -19.38
N LEU A 40 9.03 23.57 -19.48
CA LEU A 40 8.86 22.37 -20.29
C LEU A 40 8.99 22.72 -21.79
N VAL A 41 10.06 22.24 -22.44
CA VAL A 41 10.26 22.37 -23.89
C VAL A 41 10.34 20.98 -24.51
N ILE A 42 9.30 20.59 -25.23
CA ILE A 42 9.22 19.29 -25.89
C ILE A 42 9.44 19.45 -27.39
N LEU A 43 10.30 18.58 -27.93
CA LEU A 43 10.87 18.74 -29.27
C LEU A 43 10.42 17.69 -30.29
N ASP A 44 9.94 16.51 -29.85
CA ASP A 44 9.59 15.41 -30.76
C ASP A 44 8.16 14.89 -30.54
N PRO A 45 7.21 15.20 -31.44
CA PRO A 45 5.85 14.66 -31.42
C PRO A 45 5.76 13.13 -31.51
N ASN A 46 6.81 12.48 -32.03
CA ASN A 46 6.84 11.02 -32.21
C ASN A 46 7.47 10.28 -31.02
N ALA A 47 7.85 11.00 -29.96
CA ALA A 47 8.41 10.38 -28.77
C ALA A 47 7.40 9.40 -28.16
N VAL A 48 7.85 8.17 -27.94
CA VAL A 48 7.09 7.10 -27.25
C VAL A 48 7.36 7.15 -25.74
N GLU A 49 8.54 7.62 -25.35
CA GLU A 49 8.95 7.78 -23.97
C GLU A 49 9.51 9.19 -23.78
N VAL A 50 9.08 9.84 -22.70
CA VAL A 50 9.50 11.21 -22.36
C VAL A 50 9.96 11.22 -20.91
N ASP A 51 11.26 11.37 -20.71
CA ASP A 51 11.88 11.51 -19.39
C ASP A 51 12.15 12.99 -19.08
N LEU A 52 11.48 13.48 -18.04
CA LEU A 52 11.57 14.83 -17.49
C LEU A 52 11.88 14.81 -15.99
N ASN A 53 12.63 13.81 -15.54
CA ASN A 53 13.00 13.64 -14.15
C ASN A 53 14.02 14.72 -13.71
N HIS A 54 13.91 15.18 -12.45
CA HIS A 54 14.86 16.12 -11.82
C HIS A 54 14.98 17.50 -12.50
N ARG A 55 13.90 17.99 -13.10
CA ARG A 55 13.89 19.26 -13.87
C ARG A 55 13.34 20.45 -13.09
N ARG A 56 12.94 20.25 -11.83
CA ARG A 56 12.28 21.29 -11.01
C ARG A 56 11.02 21.87 -11.68
N ILE A 57 10.35 21.07 -12.50
CA ILE A 57 9.12 21.46 -13.20
C ILE A 57 8.03 21.74 -12.15
N ALA A 58 7.47 22.94 -12.14
CA ALA A 58 6.39 23.29 -11.21
C ALA A 58 5.00 23.03 -11.78
N LYS A 59 4.88 22.94 -13.11
CA LYS A 59 3.61 22.85 -13.82
C LYS A 59 3.74 21.97 -15.05
N ILE A 60 2.74 21.12 -15.27
CA ILE A 60 2.63 20.30 -16.47
C ILE A 60 1.99 21.16 -17.57
N GLU A 61 2.75 21.45 -18.62
CA GLU A 61 2.29 22.24 -19.77
C GLU A 61 3.12 21.92 -21.02
N ASN A 62 2.65 22.36 -22.20
CA ASN A 62 3.32 22.17 -23.48
C ASN A 62 3.50 20.69 -23.88
N LEU A 63 2.62 19.80 -23.41
CA LEU A 63 2.64 18.36 -23.74
C LEU A 63 1.75 18.01 -24.95
N GLU A 64 1.03 18.98 -25.52
CA GLU A 64 -0.02 18.74 -26.53
C GLU A 64 0.53 18.10 -27.82
N ALA A 65 1.83 18.30 -28.10
CA ALA A 65 2.50 17.71 -29.25
C ALA A 65 2.82 16.22 -29.07
N LEU A 66 2.81 15.67 -27.85
CA LEU A 66 3.17 14.28 -27.55
C LEU A 66 2.04 13.30 -27.86
N THR A 67 1.65 13.20 -29.13
CA THR A 67 0.51 12.35 -29.52
C THR A 67 0.79 10.85 -29.48
N CYS A 68 2.07 10.47 -29.45
CA CYS A 68 2.52 9.07 -29.49
C CYS A 68 3.09 8.56 -28.16
N VAL A 69 3.10 9.39 -27.10
CA VAL A 69 3.74 9.03 -25.84
C VAL A 69 2.98 7.92 -25.13
N GLU A 70 3.71 6.88 -24.74
CA GLU A 70 3.24 5.76 -23.94
C GLU A 70 3.77 5.83 -22.51
N THR A 71 4.96 6.41 -22.30
CA THR A 71 5.58 6.57 -20.97
C THR A 71 5.99 8.01 -20.73
N LEU A 72 5.52 8.60 -19.62
CA LEU A 72 5.86 9.95 -19.19
C LEU A 72 6.42 9.94 -17.77
N CYS A 73 7.71 10.25 -17.63
CA CYS A 73 8.41 10.31 -16.36
C CYS A 73 8.59 11.76 -15.92
N LEU A 74 8.03 12.11 -14.77
CA LEU A 74 8.08 13.44 -14.15
C LEU A 74 8.54 13.35 -12.69
N ARG A 75 9.43 12.41 -12.38
CA ARG A 75 9.93 12.14 -11.02
C ARG A 75 10.79 13.31 -10.50
N TRP A 76 10.73 13.59 -9.20
CA TRP A 76 11.56 14.57 -8.49
C TRP A 76 11.44 15.96 -9.12
N ASN A 77 10.19 16.43 -9.19
CA ASN A 77 9.85 17.75 -9.69
C ASN A 77 9.08 18.53 -8.60
N LEU A 78 8.57 19.71 -8.94
CA LEU A 78 7.86 20.60 -8.01
C LEU A 78 6.36 20.69 -8.36
N ILE A 79 5.82 19.68 -9.04
CA ILE A 79 4.45 19.69 -9.57
C ILE A 79 3.46 19.65 -8.41
N LYS A 80 2.55 20.63 -8.37
CA LYS A 80 1.50 20.71 -7.34
C LYS A 80 0.15 20.17 -7.81
N LYS A 81 -0.04 20.10 -9.12
CA LYS A 81 -1.31 19.79 -9.74
C LYS A 81 -1.11 18.94 -10.99
N ILE A 82 -1.92 17.90 -11.11
CA ILE A 82 -2.04 17.10 -12.32
C ILE A 82 -2.95 17.85 -13.29
N GLU A 83 -2.42 18.29 -14.42
CA GLU A 83 -3.19 19.01 -15.45
C GLU A 83 -2.54 18.84 -16.83
N ASN A 84 -3.27 19.24 -17.88
CA ASN A 84 -2.76 19.25 -19.27
C ASN A 84 -2.28 17.89 -19.82
N LEU A 85 -2.82 16.78 -19.28
CA LEU A 85 -2.57 15.41 -19.78
C LEU A 85 -3.65 14.90 -20.74
N HIS A 86 -4.70 15.69 -21.00
CA HIS A 86 -5.90 15.23 -21.68
C HIS A 86 -5.69 14.80 -23.14
N THR A 87 -4.61 15.26 -23.79
CA THR A 87 -4.23 14.88 -25.15
C THR A 87 -3.44 13.58 -25.23
N LEU A 88 -2.91 13.07 -24.12
CA LEU A 88 -1.99 11.92 -24.07
C LEU A 88 -2.75 10.58 -24.02
N SER A 89 -3.60 10.34 -25.03
CA SER A 89 -4.51 9.20 -25.04
C SER A 89 -3.82 7.82 -25.18
N MET A 90 -2.57 7.80 -25.64
CA MET A 90 -1.75 6.59 -25.79
C MET A 90 -0.98 6.23 -24.51
N LEU A 91 -1.04 7.07 -23.47
CA LEU A 91 -0.25 6.90 -22.26
C LEU A 91 -0.63 5.62 -21.51
N LYS A 92 0.37 4.81 -21.22
CA LYS A 92 0.31 3.55 -20.46
C LYS A 92 1.00 3.67 -19.11
N GLU A 93 2.01 4.52 -19.00
CA GLU A 93 2.78 4.72 -17.78
C GLU A 93 2.95 6.20 -17.47
N LEU A 94 2.56 6.58 -16.25
CA LEU A 94 2.71 7.94 -15.74
C LEU A 94 3.40 7.89 -14.38
N GLU A 95 4.56 8.53 -14.30
CA GLU A 95 5.36 8.60 -13.08
C GLU A 95 5.46 10.03 -12.58
N LEU A 96 4.91 10.28 -11.40
CA LEU A 96 4.86 11.56 -10.71
C LEU A 96 5.47 11.43 -9.29
N TYR A 97 6.34 10.43 -9.09
CA TYR A 97 7.07 10.16 -7.85
C TYR A 97 7.80 11.43 -7.36
N ASP A 98 7.72 11.73 -6.07
CA ASP A 98 8.41 12.87 -5.42
C ASP A 98 8.08 14.20 -6.09
N ASN A 99 6.85 14.64 -5.84
CA ASN A 99 6.31 15.92 -6.26
C ASN A 99 5.53 16.54 -5.08
N GLN A 100 4.74 17.57 -5.34
CA GLN A 100 3.95 18.29 -4.33
C GLN A 100 2.44 18.18 -4.59
N ILE A 101 1.98 17.07 -5.18
CA ILE A 101 0.59 16.86 -5.57
C ILE A 101 -0.26 16.59 -4.33
N ASN A 102 -1.39 17.29 -4.21
CA ASN A 102 -2.31 17.16 -3.08
C ASN A 102 -3.58 16.36 -3.42
N VAL A 103 -3.97 16.31 -4.69
CA VAL A 103 -5.23 15.74 -5.18
C VAL A 103 -4.97 14.95 -6.46
N ILE A 104 -5.58 13.77 -6.55
CA ILE A 104 -5.62 12.99 -7.78
C ILE A 104 -6.74 13.58 -8.64
N GLU A 105 -6.40 14.22 -9.76
CA GLU A 105 -7.38 14.87 -10.63
C GLU A 105 -6.91 14.86 -12.09
N ASN A 106 -7.84 15.12 -13.02
CA ASN A 106 -7.55 15.28 -14.46
C ASN A 106 -6.90 14.06 -15.14
N LEU A 107 -7.13 12.85 -14.61
CA LEU A 107 -6.64 11.59 -15.19
C LEU A 107 -7.71 10.83 -15.99
N SER A 108 -8.95 11.32 -16.06
CA SER A 108 -10.10 10.60 -16.62
C SER A 108 -9.96 10.25 -18.12
N SER A 109 -9.14 10.99 -18.86
CA SER A 109 -8.86 10.74 -20.28
C SER A 109 -7.82 9.64 -20.51
N LEU A 110 -7.04 9.28 -19.50
CA LEU A 110 -5.93 8.33 -19.60
C LEU A 110 -6.42 6.88 -19.47
N VAL A 111 -7.36 6.50 -20.33
CA VAL A 111 -8.07 5.20 -20.27
C VAL A 111 -7.19 3.99 -20.60
N ASN A 112 -5.99 4.23 -21.12
CA ASN A 112 -5.00 3.20 -21.46
C ASN A 112 -3.93 3.00 -20.37
N LEU A 113 -4.00 3.75 -19.26
CA LEU A 113 -3.00 3.70 -18.21
C LEU A 113 -2.96 2.32 -17.54
N GLU A 114 -1.76 1.73 -17.50
CA GLU A 114 -1.46 0.45 -16.88
C GLU A 114 -0.63 0.63 -15.60
N VAL A 115 0.20 1.67 -15.55
CA VAL A 115 1.06 2.00 -14.40
C VAL A 115 0.87 3.46 -14.01
N LEU A 116 0.56 3.69 -12.73
CA LEU A 116 0.51 5.02 -12.13
C LEU A 116 1.36 5.03 -10.86
N ASP A 117 2.41 5.84 -10.86
CA ASP A 117 3.20 6.13 -9.66
C ASP A 117 3.02 7.59 -9.24
N ILE A 118 2.37 7.79 -8.10
CA ILE A 118 2.15 9.10 -7.45
C ILE A 118 2.64 9.03 -6.00
N SER A 119 3.67 8.23 -5.75
CA SER A 119 4.33 8.10 -4.45
C SER A 119 5.09 9.38 -4.07
N PHE A 120 5.38 9.56 -2.79
CA PHE A 120 6.11 10.74 -2.27
C PHE A 120 5.43 12.05 -2.68
N ASN A 121 4.15 12.17 -2.36
CA ASN A 121 3.35 13.36 -2.60
C ASN A 121 2.60 13.74 -1.31
N ARG A 122 1.58 14.61 -1.40
CA ARG A 122 0.81 15.12 -0.27
C ARG A 122 -0.66 14.70 -0.34
N ILE A 123 -0.95 13.60 -1.04
CA ILE A 123 -2.30 13.13 -1.33
C ILE A 123 -2.96 12.63 -0.05
N ARG A 124 -4.19 13.09 0.22
CA ARG A 124 -4.96 12.70 1.42
C ARG A 124 -6.02 11.65 1.15
N LYS A 125 -6.43 11.50 -0.12
CA LYS A 125 -7.57 10.71 -0.53
C LYS A 125 -7.31 10.02 -1.87
N ILE A 126 -7.73 8.76 -1.98
CA ILE A 126 -7.74 8.05 -3.25
C ILE A 126 -9.06 8.36 -3.94
N GLU A 127 -9.01 9.04 -5.07
CA GLU A 127 -10.21 9.44 -5.81
C GLU A 127 -9.91 9.64 -7.29
N ASN A 128 -10.97 9.77 -8.10
CA ASN A 128 -10.88 10.05 -9.54
C ASN A 128 -10.10 8.99 -10.35
N LEU A 129 -10.20 7.72 -9.93
CA LEU A 129 -9.62 6.56 -10.63
C LEU A 129 -10.66 5.76 -11.43
N ASP A 130 -11.91 6.23 -11.53
CA ASP A 130 -13.04 5.49 -12.12
C ASP A 130 -12.79 5.05 -13.58
N GLY A 131 -12.05 5.86 -14.36
CA GLY A 131 -11.74 5.58 -15.77
C GLY A 131 -10.58 4.59 -16.01
N MET A 132 -9.82 4.23 -14.97
CA MET A 132 -8.56 3.49 -15.09
C MET A 132 -8.74 1.97 -15.13
N THR A 133 -9.62 1.50 -16.01
CA THR A 133 -10.01 0.08 -16.07
C THR A 133 -8.88 -0.89 -16.46
N LYS A 134 -7.79 -0.39 -17.04
CA LYS A 134 -6.60 -1.17 -17.43
C LYS A 134 -5.44 -1.11 -16.43
N LEU A 135 -5.61 -0.39 -15.32
CA LEU A 135 -4.53 -0.17 -14.36
C LEU A 135 -4.12 -1.51 -13.73
N LYS A 136 -2.83 -1.82 -13.81
CA LYS A 136 -2.21 -3.03 -13.26
C LYS A 136 -1.37 -2.71 -12.03
N LYS A 137 -0.72 -1.55 -11.99
CA LYS A 137 0.14 -1.15 -10.88
C LYS A 137 -0.20 0.26 -10.42
N LEU A 138 -0.45 0.40 -9.11
CA LEU A 138 -0.74 1.68 -8.48
C LEU A 138 0.19 1.88 -7.28
N PHE A 139 1.02 2.91 -7.35
CA PHE A 139 1.95 3.29 -6.29
C PHE A 139 1.53 4.61 -5.65
N LEU A 140 1.26 4.54 -4.35
CA LEU A 140 0.77 5.63 -3.49
C LEU A 140 1.61 5.74 -2.21
N CYS A 141 2.83 5.17 -2.19
CA CYS A 141 3.71 5.17 -1.03
C CYS A 141 4.04 6.60 -0.57
N ALA A 142 4.27 6.81 0.72
CA ALA A 142 4.70 8.10 1.28
C ALA A 142 3.73 9.25 0.90
N ASN A 143 2.48 9.12 1.32
CA ASN A 143 1.42 10.12 1.17
C ASN A 143 0.74 10.38 2.52
N LYS A 144 -0.39 11.10 2.52
CA LYS A 144 -1.19 11.42 3.71
C LYS A 144 -2.54 10.69 3.72
N ILE A 145 -2.65 9.55 3.03
CA ILE A 145 -3.90 8.79 2.85
C ILE A 145 -4.31 8.13 4.17
N SER A 146 -5.58 8.30 4.55
CA SER A 146 -6.11 7.77 5.82
C SER A 146 -7.06 6.58 5.65
N ARG A 147 -7.61 6.39 4.45
CA ARG A 147 -8.56 5.33 4.12
C ARG A 147 -8.28 4.77 2.74
N VAL A 148 -8.49 3.46 2.60
CA VAL A 148 -8.48 2.81 1.29
C VAL A 148 -9.88 2.94 0.70
N GLU A 149 -10.01 3.63 -0.42
CA GLU A 149 -11.28 3.87 -1.11
C GLU A 149 -11.02 4.06 -2.61
N ASN A 150 -12.07 4.02 -3.45
CA ASN A 150 -11.96 4.23 -4.90
C ASN A 150 -10.87 3.35 -5.56
N VAL A 151 -10.73 2.10 -5.12
CA VAL A 151 -9.85 1.09 -5.75
C VAL A 151 -10.60 -0.20 -6.09
N ASN A 152 -11.73 -0.47 -5.44
CA ASN A 152 -12.48 -1.73 -5.55
C ASN A 152 -12.98 -2.04 -6.97
N HIS A 153 -13.09 -1.05 -7.85
CA HIS A 153 -13.46 -1.24 -9.26
C HIS A 153 -12.28 -1.58 -10.18
N LEU A 154 -11.03 -1.45 -9.72
CA LEU A 154 -9.80 -1.68 -10.49
C LEU A 154 -9.49 -3.18 -10.63
N LYS A 155 -10.34 -3.91 -11.35
CA LYS A 155 -10.28 -5.37 -11.47
C LYS A 155 -8.99 -5.90 -12.11
N SER A 156 -8.30 -5.09 -12.89
CA SER A 156 -7.02 -5.44 -13.54
C SER A 156 -5.81 -5.21 -12.64
N LEU A 157 -6.00 -4.68 -11.44
CA LEU A 157 -4.89 -4.33 -10.54
C LEU A 157 -4.20 -5.59 -10.02
N GLU A 158 -2.90 -5.66 -10.22
CA GLU A 158 -2.00 -6.74 -9.82
C GLU A 158 -1.11 -6.31 -8.65
N LEU A 159 -0.76 -5.02 -8.57
CA LEU A 159 0.06 -4.46 -7.50
C LEU A 159 -0.56 -3.17 -6.94
N LEU A 160 -0.69 -3.11 -5.61
CA LEU A 160 -1.11 -1.93 -4.87
C LEU A 160 -0.11 -1.61 -3.75
N GLU A 161 0.56 -0.47 -3.86
CA GLU A 161 1.53 0.02 -2.87
C GLU A 161 0.96 1.24 -2.13
N LEU A 162 0.77 1.10 -0.82
CA LEU A 162 0.15 2.08 0.09
C LEU A 162 1.01 2.29 1.36
N GLY A 163 2.29 1.95 1.30
CA GLY A 163 3.23 2.13 2.38
C GLY A 163 3.37 3.58 2.83
N ASP A 164 3.80 3.80 4.07
CA ASP A 164 4.06 5.13 4.64
C ASP A 164 2.90 6.11 4.46
N ASN A 165 1.75 5.74 5.03
CA ASN A 165 0.51 6.50 4.99
C ASN A 165 -0.11 6.56 6.40
N LYS A 166 -1.38 6.97 6.51
CA LYS A 166 -2.11 7.11 7.78
C LYS A 166 -3.27 6.12 7.90
N ILE A 167 -3.24 5.01 7.15
CA ILE A 167 -4.32 4.03 7.07
C ILE A 167 -4.45 3.28 8.39
N ARG A 168 -5.68 3.14 8.89
CA ARG A 168 -5.99 2.41 10.15
C ARG A 168 -6.70 1.09 9.93
N VAL A 169 -7.39 0.95 8.81
CA VAL A 169 -8.27 -0.17 8.51
C VAL A 169 -8.04 -0.62 7.08
N ILE A 170 -7.89 -1.93 6.89
CA ILE A 170 -7.93 -2.56 5.56
C ILE A 170 -9.41 -2.69 5.18
N GLU A 171 -9.83 -2.00 4.13
CA GLU A 171 -11.21 -1.94 3.65
C GLU A 171 -11.24 -1.74 2.13
N ASN A 172 -12.37 -2.01 1.49
CA ASN A 172 -12.62 -1.72 0.08
C ASN A 172 -11.68 -2.44 -0.92
N LEU A 173 -11.26 -3.67 -0.61
CA LEU A 173 -10.42 -4.51 -1.48
C LEU A 173 -11.21 -5.63 -2.20
N ASP A 174 -12.51 -5.77 -1.95
CA ASP A 174 -13.32 -6.93 -2.36
C ASP A 174 -13.34 -7.20 -3.87
N GLY A 175 -13.15 -6.16 -4.71
CA GLY A 175 -13.14 -6.30 -6.16
C GLY A 175 -11.75 -6.53 -6.79
N LEU A 176 -10.67 -6.53 -5.99
CA LEU A 176 -9.29 -6.67 -6.46
C LEU A 176 -8.86 -8.13 -6.60
N THR A 177 -9.66 -8.94 -7.31
CA THR A 177 -9.46 -10.40 -7.36
C THR A 177 -8.20 -10.83 -8.11
N ASN A 178 -7.57 -9.96 -8.89
CA ASN A 178 -6.31 -10.23 -9.60
C ASN A 178 -5.07 -9.69 -8.86
N LEU A 179 -5.25 -9.14 -7.66
CA LEU A 179 -4.15 -8.57 -6.90
C LEU A 179 -3.19 -9.66 -6.44
N LYS A 180 -1.92 -9.49 -6.78
CA LYS A 180 -0.82 -10.39 -6.43
C LYS A 180 0.06 -9.83 -5.33
N SER A 181 0.23 -8.51 -5.29
CA SER A 181 1.07 -7.86 -4.30
C SER A 181 0.35 -6.66 -3.69
N ILE A 182 0.35 -6.62 -2.35
CA ILE A 182 -0.13 -5.46 -1.61
C ILE A 182 0.86 -5.10 -0.51
N PHE A 183 1.21 -3.81 -0.46
CA PHE A 183 2.13 -3.27 0.52
C PHE A 183 1.42 -2.16 1.31
N LEU A 184 1.37 -2.33 2.62
CA LEU A 184 0.69 -1.49 3.60
C LEU A 184 1.63 -1.14 4.76
N GLY A 185 2.94 -1.27 4.55
CA GLY A 185 3.95 -1.02 5.57
C GLY A 185 3.90 0.42 6.10
N LYS A 186 4.37 0.67 7.33
CA LYS A 186 4.40 2.01 7.95
C LYS A 186 3.03 2.71 7.93
N ASN A 187 2.00 2.02 8.41
CA ASN A 187 0.66 2.57 8.59
C ASN A 187 0.25 2.48 10.07
N LYS A 188 -1.05 2.58 10.37
CA LYS A 188 -1.62 2.49 11.73
C LYS A 188 -2.61 1.33 11.84
N ILE A 189 -2.44 0.27 11.03
CA ILE A 189 -3.34 -0.86 10.95
C ILE A 189 -3.22 -1.72 12.21
N THR A 190 -4.36 -2.10 12.79
CA THR A 190 -4.40 -2.92 14.02
C THR A 190 -4.80 -4.37 13.79
N LYS A 191 -5.42 -4.68 12.64
CA LYS A 191 -5.96 -6.00 12.33
C LYS A 191 -5.81 -6.31 10.86
N LEU A 192 -5.50 -7.56 10.56
CA LEU A 192 -5.61 -8.16 9.24
C LEU A 192 -7.07 -8.58 9.05
N GLN A 193 -7.78 -7.88 8.17
CA GLN A 193 -9.21 -8.08 7.92
C GLN A 193 -9.53 -7.70 6.48
N ASN A 194 -10.65 -8.19 5.94
CA ASN A 194 -11.12 -7.89 4.59
C ASN A 194 -10.10 -8.25 3.49
N LEU A 195 -9.36 -9.35 3.70
CA LEU A 195 -8.43 -9.90 2.72
C LEU A 195 -9.00 -11.14 2.01
N ASP A 196 -10.18 -11.62 2.40
CA ASP A 196 -10.75 -12.91 1.96
C ASP A 196 -10.99 -13.03 0.46
N SER A 197 -11.14 -11.89 -0.24
CA SER A 197 -11.32 -11.82 -1.70
C SER A 197 -10.01 -11.95 -2.48
N LEU A 198 -8.86 -11.71 -1.84
CA LEU A 198 -7.54 -11.62 -2.48
C LEU A 198 -6.91 -13.01 -2.65
N ILE A 199 -7.68 -13.95 -3.21
CA ILE A 199 -7.29 -15.36 -3.31
C ILE A 199 -6.04 -15.61 -4.17
N ASN A 200 -5.65 -14.64 -5.00
CA ASN A 200 -4.46 -14.68 -5.85
C ASN A 200 -3.27 -13.92 -5.25
N LEU A 201 -3.38 -13.45 -4.01
CA LEU A 201 -2.30 -12.70 -3.36
C LEU A 201 -1.10 -13.61 -3.09
N GLU A 202 0.06 -13.19 -3.60
CA GLU A 202 1.36 -13.84 -3.49
C GLU A 202 2.23 -13.13 -2.45
N ILE A 203 2.14 -11.78 -2.36
CA ILE A 203 2.97 -10.95 -1.47
C ILE A 203 2.10 -10.02 -0.63
N LEU A 204 2.27 -10.09 0.70
CA LEU A 204 1.63 -9.20 1.67
C LEU A 204 2.68 -8.50 2.54
N GLY A 205 2.81 -7.19 2.38
CA GLY A 205 3.62 -6.35 3.26
C GLY A 205 2.78 -5.54 4.24
N VAL A 206 2.97 -5.73 5.53
CA VAL A 206 2.29 -5.00 6.62
C VAL A 206 3.25 -4.61 7.75
N GLN A 207 4.54 -4.54 7.45
CA GLN A 207 5.59 -4.18 8.41
C GLN A 207 5.38 -2.78 9.01
N SER A 208 5.83 -2.55 10.24
CA SER A 208 5.68 -1.25 10.93
C SER A 208 4.21 -0.80 11.06
N ASN A 209 3.37 -1.68 11.60
CA ASN A 209 1.97 -1.40 11.93
C ASN A 209 1.71 -1.67 13.43
N ARG A 210 0.46 -1.89 13.82
CA ARG A 210 0.01 -2.15 15.20
C ARG A 210 -0.74 -3.49 15.29
N ILE A 211 -0.42 -4.42 14.41
CA ILE A 211 -1.07 -5.72 14.33
C ILE A 211 -0.60 -6.59 15.49
N THR A 212 -1.52 -7.30 16.15
CA THR A 212 -1.20 -8.16 17.31
C THR A 212 -1.46 -9.65 17.07
N LYS A 213 -2.11 -10.00 15.96
CA LYS A 213 -2.49 -11.37 15.59
C LYS A 213 -2.49 -11.53 14.07
N LEU A 214 -2.21 -12.73 13.59
CA LEU A 214 -2.22 -13.08 12.16
C LEU A 214 -3.59 -13.66 11.73
N ASP A 215 -4.67 -13.07 12.22
CA ASP A 215 -6.03 -13.48 11.82
C ASP A 215 -6.33 -13.06 10.36
N GLY A 216 -7.31 -13.67 9.69
CA GLY A 216 -7.78 -13.20 8.37
C GLY A 216 -6.89 -13.56 7.17
N LEU A 217 -5.89 -14.43 7.35
CA LEU A 217 -5.02 -14.92 6.26
C LEU A 217 -5.49 -16.26 5.65
N GLY A 218 -6.52 -16.89 6.24
CA GLY A 218 -6.90 -18.28 5.94
C GLY A 218 -7.38 -18.54 4.50
N ARG A 219 -7.76 -17.51 3.73
CA ARG A 219 -8.15 -17.62 2.31
C ARG A 219 -7.00 -17.35 1.34
N LEU A 220 -5.87 -16.83 1.83
CA LEU A 220 -4.70 -16.45 1.02
C LEU A 220 -3.80 -17.67 0.76
N VAL A 221 -4.37 -18.70 0.13
CA VAL A 221 -3.70 -20.00 -0.09
C VAL A 221 -2.52 -19.95 -1.07
N ASN A 222 -2.40 -18.86 -1.83
CA ASN A 222 -1.29 -18.60 -2.75
C ASN A 222 -0.22 -17.66 -2.15
N LEU A 223 -0.31 -17.32 -0.86
CA LEU A 223 0.64 -16.41 -0.24
C LEU A 223 2.03 -17.05 -0.12
N GLU A 224 3.02 -16.41 -0.72
CA GLU A 224 4.42 -16.85 -0.78
C GLU A 224 5.31 -16.01 0.14
N GLN A 225 4.99 -14.72 0.29
CA GLN A 225 5.80 -13.79 1.09
C GLN A 225 4.92 -12.97 2.04
N LEU A 226 5.25 -13.02 3.32
CA LEU A 226 4.59 -12.27 4.37
C LEU A 226 5.60 -11.42 5.15
N TYR A 227 5.52 -10.10 4.98
CA TYR A 227 6.35 -9.14 5.72
C TYR A 227 5.54 -8.49 6.85
N CYS A 228 5.76 -8.95 8.08
CA CYS A 228 5.02 -8.56 9.28
C CYS A 228 5.92 -7.96 10.38
N SER A 229 7.16 -7.57 10.05
CA SER A 229 8.09 -7.03 11.04
C SER A 229 7.61 -5.73 11.70
N HIS A 230 8.15 -5.40 12.87
CA HIS A 230 7.81 -4.19 13.62
C HIS A 230 6.30 -4.08 13.91
N ASN A 231 5.75 -5.10 14.54
CA ASN A 231 4.35 -5.15 14.97
C ASN A 231 4.26 -5.57 16.45
N GLY A 232 3.06 -5.91 16.92
CA GLY A 232 2.80 -6.39 18.28
C GLY A 232 2.38 -7.85 18.35
N ILE A 233 2.76 -8.67 17.37
CA ILE A 233 2.30 -10.06 17.23
C ILE A 233 2.88 -10.91 18.36
N MET A 234 2.04 -11.69 19.03
CA MET A 234 2.43 -12.45 20.23
C MET A 234 2.57 -13.96 20.02
N ALA A 235 1.96 -14.49 18.95
CA ALA A 235 1.95 -15.91 18.63
C ALA A 235 1.89 -16.11 17.11
N LEU A 236 2.45 -17.23 16.65
CA LEU A 236 2.44 -17.66 15.25
C LEU A 236 1.17 -18.48 14.95
N GLU A 237 -0.01 -17.90 15.17
CA GLU A 237 -1.30 -18.56 14.92
C GLU A 237 -2.03 -17.90 13.75
N GLY A 238 -2.74 -18.68 12.92
CA GLY A 238 -3.51 -18.18 11.77
C GLY A 238 -2.85 -18.39 10.40
N LEU A 239 -1.77 -19.18 10.34
CA LEU A 239 -1.03 -19.53 9.12
C LEU A 239 -1.31 -20.95 8.61
N ASP A 240 -2.37 -21.61 9.10
CA ASP A 240 -2.64 -23.04 8.83
C ASP A 240 -2.75 -23.38 7.34
N ASN A 241 -3.26 -22.44 6.54
CA ASN A 241 -3.52 -22.64 5.11
C ASN A 241 -2.44 -22.04 4.19
N ASN A 242 -1.47 -21.28 4.73
CA ASN A 242 -0.47 -20.55 3.94
C ASN A 242 0.77 -21.43 3.68
N VAL A 243 0.55 -22.66 3.21
CA VAL A 243 1.60 -23.69 3.05
C VAL A 243 2.66 -23.36 1.98
N ARG A 244 2.40 -22.36 1.13
CA ARG A 244 3.31 -21.87 0.10
C ARG A 244 4.27 -20.77 0.56
N LEU A 245 4.24 -20.40 1.85
CA LEU A 245 5.13 -19.38 2.38
C LEU A 245 6.59 -19.80 2.22
N GLN A 246 7.33 -19.00 1.47
CA GLN A 246 8.77 -19.07 1.26
C GLN A 246 9.50 -18.05 2.13
N THR A 247 8.93 -16.86 2.30
CA THR A 247 9.47 -15.80 3.15
C THR A 247 8.46 -15.42 4.23
N LEU A 248 8.88 -15.56 5.49
CA LEU A 248 8.12 -15.13 6.66
C LEU A 248 8.97 -14.17 7.48
N ASP A 249 8.69 -12.87 7.39
CA ASP A 249 9.35 -11.87 8.22
C ASP A 249 8.47 -11.48 9.42
N MET A 250 8.89 -11.94 10.59
CA MET A 250 8.29 -11.72 11.90
C MET A 250 9.21 -10.93 12.84
N ALA A 251 10.26 -10.30 12.30
CA ALA A 251 11.24 -9.58 13.11
C ALA A 251 10.59 -8.46 13.93
N VAL A 252 11.13 -8.18 15.11
CA VAL A 252 10.68 -7.08 15.99
C VAL A 252 9.18 -7.17 16.30
N ASN A 253 8.78 -8.29 16.91
CA ASN A 253 7.44 -8.56 17.42
C ASN A 253 7.52 -8.94 18.92
N ARG A 254 6.49 -9.63 19.46
CA ARG A 254 6.41 -10.05 20.87
C ARG A 254 6.20 -11.56 21.00
N ILE A 255 6.67 -12.33 20.01
CA ILE A 255 6.54 -13.79 19.97
C ILE A 255 7.39 -14.40 21.07
N LYS A 256 6.82 -15.32 21.85
CA LYS A 256 7.51 -15.99 22.96
C LYS A 256 8.00 -17.39 22.64
N LYS A 257 7.42 -18.00 21.61
CA LYS A 257 7.59 -19.40 21.27
C LYS A 257 7.49 -19.57 19.76
N ILE A 258 8.34 -20.39 19.18
CA ILE A 258 8.17 -20.82 17.79
C ILE A 258 7.26 -22.06 17.81
N GLU A 259 6.06 -21.94 17.28
CA GLU A 259 5.07 -23.02 17.23
C GLU A 259 4.14 -22.82 16.04
N ASN A 260 3.38 -23.86 15.67
CA ASN A 260 2.41 -23.82 14.58
C ASN A 260 3.01 -23.39 13.23
N VAL A 261 4.25 -23.80 12.95
CA VAL A 261 4.94 -23.51 11.67
C VAL A 261 5.53 -24.77 11.01
N SER A 262 5.34 -25.94 11.60
CA SER A 262 5.92 -27.20 11.09
C SER A 262 5.35 -27.69 9.76
N HIS A 263 4.20 -27.15 9.36
CA HIS A 263 3.58 -27.36 8.05
C HIS A 263 4.09 -26.40 6.96
N LEU A 264 4.86 -25.36 7.30
CA LEU A 264 5.43 -24.41 6.34
C LEU A 264 6.70 -24.99 5.71
N THR A 265 6.55 -26.09 4.95
CA THR A 265 7.67 -26.88 4.44
C THR A 265 8.45 -26.20 3.30
N GLU A 266 7.84 -25.20 2.65
CA GLU A 266 8.45 -24.41 1.57
C GLU A 266 9.24 -23.20 2.06
N LEU A 267 9.35 -23.01 3.38
CA LEU A 267 10.01 -21.84 3.96
C LEU A 267 11.52 -21.84 3.66
N GLU A 268 11.98 -20.76 3.04
CA GLU A 268 13.39 -20.51 2.68
C GLU A 268 14.01 -19.42 3.55
N GLU A 269 13.19 -18.46 4.00
CA GLU A 269 13.59 -17.35 4.86
C GLU A 269 12.60 -17.17 6.03
N PHE A 270 13.11 -17.21 7.27
CA PHE A 270 12.31 -16.94 8.46
C PHE A 270 13.00 -15.98 9.43
N TRP A 271 12.59 -14.71 9.38
CA TRP A 271 13.16 -13.66 10.21
C TRP A 271 12.34 -13.51 11.49
N PHE A 272 12.95 -13.74 12.66
CA PHE A 272 12.25 -13.60 13.96
C PHE A 272 13.10 -12.90 15.03
N ASN A 273 14.21 -12.26 14.65
CA ASN A 273 15.05 -11.47 15.53
C ASN A 273 14.25 -10.34 16.22
N GLY A 274 14.66 -9.93 17.43
CA GLY A 274 13.93 -8.89 18.18
C GLY A 274 12.56 -9.32 18.73
N ASN A 275 12.33 -10.63 18.91
CA ASN A 275 11.17 -11.18 19.63
C ASN A 275 11.51 -11.50 21.10
N GLN A 276 10.64 -12.23 21.80
CA GLN A 276 10.76 -12.61 23.21
C GLN A 276 10.95 -14.13 23.38
N ILE A 277 11.58 -14.79 22.41
CA ILE A 277 11.80 -16.25 22.41
C ILE A 277 12.86 -16.60 23.45
N SER A 278 12.50 -17.49 24.39
CA SER A 278 13.40 -17.94 25.46
C SER A 278 13.81 -19.40 25.34
N ASP A 279 13.03 -20.23 24.65
CA ASP A 279 13.33 -21.65 24.42
C ASP A 279 13.75 -21.86 22.96
N TRP A 280 14.93 -22.44 22.77
CA TRP A 280 15.49 -22.70 21.44
C TRP A 280 15.20 -24.12 20.94
N ASN A 281 14.63 -24.99 21.79
CA ASN A 281 14.15 -26.30 21.35
C ASN A 281 12.96 -26.17 20.38
N ASP A 282 12.24 -25.05 20.45
CA ASP A 282 11.16 -24.73 19.50
C ASP A 282 11.62 -24.68 18.03
N LEU A 283 12.92 -24.56 17.77
CA LEU A 283 13.47 -24.65 16.40
C LEU A 283 13.22 -26.02 15.75
N GLU A 284 12.91 -27.06 16.52
CA GLU A 284 12.43 -28.36 15.99
C GLU A 284 11.18 -28.19 15.12
N GLN A 285 10.37 -27.14 15.33
CA GLN A 285 9.23 -26.82 14.47
C GLN A 285 9.64 -26.50 13.03
N LEU A 286 10.90 -26.17 12.77
CA LEU A 286 11.41 -25.81 11.44
C LEU A 286 12.10 -26.99 10.74
N GLU A 287 12.13 -28.18 11.34
CA GLU A 287 12.87 -29.34 10.80
C GLU A 287 12.41 -29.75 9.39
N ASN A 288 11.14 -29.49 9.07
CA ASN A 288 10.53 -29.83 7.79
C ASN A 288 10.80 -28.77 6.69
N ALA A 289 11.25 -27.56 7.06
CA ALA A 289 11.60 -26.48 6.14
C ALA A 289 13.02 -26.67 5.59
N LYS A 290 13.17 -27.61 4.65
CA LYS A 290 14.49 -28.04 4.14
C LYS A 290 15.25 -26.95 3.36
N GLY A 291 14.53 -25.94 2.87
CA GLY A 291 15.10 -24.80 2.13
C GLY A 291 15.64 -23.68 3.04
N LEU A 292 15.40 -23.75 4.34
CA LEU A 292 15.65 -22.63 5.26
C LEU A 292 17.15 -22.27 5.33
N MET A 293 17.49 -21.05 4.91
CA MET A 293 18.88 -20.58 4.88
C MET A 293 19.41 -20.27 6.29
N GLN A 294 20.64 -20.69 6.59
CA GLN A 294 21.22 -20.62 7.94
C GLN A 294 21.38 -19.18 8.50
N HIS A 295 21.47 -18.17 7.65
CA HIS A 295 21.56 -16.76 8.04
C HIS A 295 20.19 -16.09 8.25
N SER A 296 19.09 -16.73 7.82
CA SER A 296 17.74 -16.21 8.09
C SER A 296 17.35 -16.39 9.57
N VAL A 297 18.00 -17.33 10.27
CA VAL A 297 17.81 -17.64 11.70
C VAL A 297 18.81 -16.84 12.54
N ASP A 298 18.79 -15.51 12.42
CA ASP A 298 19.74 -14.67 13.17
C ASP A 298 19.36 -14.54 14.65
N LYS A 299 20.21 -15.13 15.50
CA LYS A 299 20.13 -15.07 16.97
C LYS A 299 20.72 -13.75 17.48
N HIS A 300 19.93 -12.69 17.53
CA HIS A 300 20.33 -11.45 18.21
C HIS A 300 19.21 -10.94 19.12
#